data_AF-A0A3M1PHP4-F1
#
_entry.id   AF-A0A3M1PHP4-F1
#
_cell.length_a   1.000
_cell.length_b   1.000
_cell.length_c   1.000
_cell.angle_alpha   90.00
_cell.angle_beta   90.00
_cell.angle_gamma   90.00
#
_symmetry.space_group_name_H-M   'P 1'
#
loop_
_entity.id
_entity.type
_entity.pdbx_description
1 polymer ?
#
loop_
_entity_poly.entity_id
_entity_poly.type
_entity_poly.pdbx_seq_one_letter_code
_entity_poly.pdbx_strand_id
1 'polypeptide(L)'
;IADYNKVLELDPNDAAAYHNRGNAKAGQGNWDAAVADYQTAADLAPDFAFARANYAIALYQTGQTAEAIRTMKNLVRKYPRFADMRAALTAALWVEGNQGEAESNWYAAIGLDSRYKDLDWVAHVRRWSPAMVSALEKFLTLK
;
A
#
# COMPACT_ATOMS: atom_id res chain seq x y z
N ILE A 1 -13.75 14.34 -3.82
CA ILE A 1 -13.00 14.35 -5.10
C ILE A 1 -13.04 15.73 -5.75
N ALA A 2 -14.22 16.33 -5.94
CA ALA A 2 -14.36 17.69 -6.48
C ALA A 2 -13.51 18.72 -5.71
N ASP A 3 -13.50 18.65 -4.38
CA ASP A 3 -12.67 19.54 -3.54
C ASP A 3 -11.17 19.40 -3.84
N TYR A 4 -10.67 18.17 -4.02
CA TYR A 4 -9.27 17.94 -4.39
C TYR A 4 -8.95 18.39 -5.81
N ASN A 5 -9.89 18.29 -6.75
CA ASN A 5 -9.71 18.88 -8.08
C ASN A 5 -9.55 20.39 -7.97
N LYS A 6 -10.35 21.05 -7.10
CA LYS A 6 -10.24 22.49 -6.90
C LYS A 6 -8.90 22.90 -6.27
N VAL A 7 -8.39 22.12 -5.31
CA VAL A 7 -7.05 22.32 -4.77
C VAL A 7 -6.01 22.22 -5.88
N LEU A 8 -6.09 21.18 -6.71
CA LEU A 8 -5.12 20.94 -7.79
C LEU A 8 -5.22 21.91 -8.97
N GLU A 9 -6.35 22.60 -9.15
CA GLU A 9 -6.47 23.75 -10.05
C GLU A 9 -5.68 24.97 -9.55
N LEU A 10 -5.59 25.14 -8.23
CA LEU A 10 -4.90 26.26 -7.60
C LEU A 10 -3.41 25.97 -7.38
N ASP A 11 -3.09 24.74 -6.98
CA ASP A 11 -1.73 24.24 -6.81
C ASP A 11 -1.60 22.84 -7.45
N PRO A 12 -1.11 22.75 -8.71
CA PRO A 12 -0.94 21.48 -9.39
C PRO A 12 0.22 20.64 -8.85
N ASN A 13 0.97 21.13 -7.84
CA ASN A 13 2.09 20.41 -7.23
C ASN A 13 1.79 19.98 -5.78
N ASP A 14 0.54 20.08 -5.33
CA ASP A 14 0.15 19.62 -3.98
C ASP A 14 0.10 18.08 -3.93
N ALA A 15 1.20 17.48 -3.49
CA ALA A 15 1.33 16.04 -3.30
C ALA A 15 0.28 15.45 -2.33
N ALA A 16 -0.12 16.20 -1.31
CA ALA A 16 -1.12 15.74 -0.34
C ALA A 16 -2.53 15.72 -0.97
N ALA A 17 -2.86 16.70 -1.82
CA ALA A 17 -4.10 16.71 -2.57
C ALA A 17 -4.21 15.52 -3.53
N TYR A 18 -3.13 15.20 -4.26
CA TYR A 18 -3.09 13.97 -5.07
C TYR A 18 -3.26 12.71 -4.23
N HIS A 19 -2.52 12.56 -3.13
CA HIS A 19 -2.64 11.39 -2.24
C HIS A 19 -4.06 11.21 -1.71
N ASN A 20 -4.68 12.29 -1.23
CA ASN A 20 -6.04 12.24 -0.69
C ASN A 20 -7.10 11.99 -1.77
N ARG A 21 -6.91 12.51 -2.99
CA ARG A 21 -7.77 12.17 -4.13
C ARG A 21 -7.63 10.71 -4.54
N GLY A 22 -6.41 10.18 -4.49
CA GLY A 22 -6.12 8.75 -4.64
C GLY A 22 -6.86 7.91 -3.60
N ASN A 23 -6.83 8.29 -2.32
CA ASN A 23 -7.58 7.61 -1.25
C ASN A 23 -9.09 7.60 -1.53
N ALA A 24 -9.64 8.72 -1.99
CA ALA A 24 -11.07 8.83 -2.31
C ALA A 24 -11.44 7.94 -3.51
N LYS A 25 -10.62 7.91 -4.57
CA LYS A 25 -10.83 7.05 -5.74
C LYS A 25 -10.70 5.57 -5.39
N ALA A 26 -9.70 5.21 -4.60
CA ALA A 26 -9.52 3.85 -4.06
C ALA A 26 -10.74 3.39 -3.26
N GLY A 27 -11.29 4.26 -2.40
CA GLY A 27 -12.52 3.99 -1.66
C GLY A 27 -13.77 3.80 -2.53
N GLN A 28 -13.75 4.26 -3.78
CA GLN A 28 -14.80 4.03 -4.79
C GLN A 28 -14.50 2.81 -5.67
N GLY A 29 -13.39 2.10 -5.47
CA GLY A 29 -12.94 1.00 -6.32
C GLY A 29 -12.27 1.43 -7.63
N ASN A 30 -12.05 2.73 -7.84
CA ASN A 30 -11.40 3.27 -9.04
C ASN A 30 -9.87 3.19 -8.92
N TRP A 31 -9.35 1.96 -8.87
CA TRP A 31 -7.95 1.70 -8.52
C TRP A 31 -6.93 2.23 -9.54
N ASP A 32 -7.18 2.11 -10.85
CA ASP A 32 -6.27 2.67 -11.87
C ASP A 32 -6.12 4.19 -11.74
N ALA A 33 -7.23 4.88 -11.47
CA ALA A 33 -7.22 6.33 -11.24
C ALA A 33 -6.55 6.70 -9.91
N ALA A 34 -6.58 5.81 -8.92
CA ALA A 34 -5.87 5.98 -7.66
C ALA A 34 -4.36 5.75 -7.82
N VAL A 35 -3.94 4.76 -8.63
CA VAL A 35 -2.53 4.51 -8.98
C VAL A 35 -1.90 5.78 -9.54
N ALA A 36 -2.54 6.42 -10.53
CA ALA A 36 -2.03 7.65 -11.14
C ALA A 36 -1.86 8.80 -10.14
N ASP A 37 -2.83 8.99 -9.24
CA ASP A 37 -2.77 10.03 -8.21
C ASP A 37 -1.68 9.73 -7.17
N TYR A 38 -1.57 8.49 -6.69
CA TYR A 38 -0.54 8.11 -5.73
C TYR A 38 0.87 8.19 -6.33
N GLN A 39 1.03 7.83 -7.60
CA GLN A 39 2.28 7.99 -8.32
C GLN A 39 2.70 9.46 -8.37
N THR A 40 1.78 10.33 -8.80
CA THR A 40 2.03 11.77 -8.87
C THR A 40 2.41 12.34 -7.50
N ALA A 41 1.70 11.95 -6.44
CA ALA A 41 2.03 12.36 -5.07
C ALA A 41 3.43 11.89 -4.64
N ALA A 42 3.80 10.65 -4.96
CA ALA A 42 5.10 10.06 -4.60
C ALA A 42 6.26 10.65 -5.41
N ASP A 43 6.00 11.14 -6.62
CA ASP A 43 6.99 11.80 -7.49
C ASP A 43 7.21 13.26 -7.07
N LEU A 44 6.14 13.98 -6.72
CA LEU A 44 6.22 15.35 -6.20
C LEU A 44 6.87 15.42 -4.81
N ALA A 45 6.64 14.40 -3.97
CA ALA A 45 7.22 14.31 -2.62
C ALA A 45 7.86 12.94 -2.36
N PRO A 46 9.14 12.73 -2.77
CA PRO A 46 9.82 11.44 -2.64
C PRO A 46 9.96 10.88 -1.21
N ASP A 47 9.92 11.75 -0.20
CA ASP A 47 9.95 11.39 1.22
C ASP A 47 8.57 11.14 1.82
N PHE A 48 7.49 11.33 1.06
CA PHE A 48 6.14 11.02 1.49
C PHE A 48 5.88 9.51 1.41
N ALA A 49 6.40 8.78 2.40
CA ALA A 49 6.39 7.32 2.44
C ALA A 49 4.97 6.72 2.28
N PHE A 50 3.94 7.37 2.82
CA PHE A 50 2.55 6.90 2.71
C PHE A 50 1.99 7.02 1.29
N ALA A 51 2.39 8.01 0.49
CA ALA A 51 1.98 8.10 -0.91
C ALA A 51 2.56 6.94 -1.71
N ARG A 52 3.87 6.67 -1.54
CA ARG A 52 4.54 5.53 -2.19
C ARG A 52 4.04 4.18 -1.70
N ALA A 53 3.64 4.07 -0.43
CA ALA A 53 3.02 2.88 0.14
C ALA A 53 1.65 2.59 -0.51
N ASN A 54 0.77 3.59 -0.56
CA ASN A 54 -0.55 3.45 -1.18
C ASN A 54 -0.44 3.20 -2.69
N TYR A 55 0.56 3.78 -3.36
CA TYR A 55 0.90 3.45 -4.73
C TYR A 55 1.21 1.95 -4.88
N ALA A 56 2.09 1.38 -4.05
CA ALA A 56 2.42 -0.04 -4.12
C ALA A 56 1.22 -0.97 -3.84
N ILE A 57 0.36 -0.61 -2.89
CA ILE A 57 -0.90 -1.34 -2.61
C ILE A 57 -1.86 -1.28 -3.80
N ALA A 58 -1.98 -0.11 -4.44
CA ALA A 58 -2.84 0.08 -5.60
C ALA A 58 -2.29 -0.67 -6.83
N LEU A 59 -0.97 -0.66 -7.07
CA LEU A 59 -0.33 -1.46 -8.11
C LEU A 59 -0.63 -2.96 -7.96
N TYR A 60 -0.57 -3.48 -6.73
CA TYR A 60 -0.90 -4.87 -6.48
C TYR A 60 -2.37 -5.17 -6.81
N GLN A 61 -3.27 -4.27 -6.42
CA GLN A 61 -4.70 -4.38 -6.73
C GLN A 61 -5.01 -4.38 -8.22
N THR A 62 -4.23 -3.65 -9.02
CA THR A 62 -4.37 -3.54 -10.47
C THR A 62 -3.48 -4.55 -11.23
N GLY A 63 -2.98 -5.58 -10.55
CA GLY A 63 -2.23 -6.69 -11.15
C GLY A 63 -0.78 -6.40 -11.53
N GLN A 64 -0.25 -5.21 -11.20
CA GLN A 64 1.15 -4.83 -11.42
C GLN A 64 2.07 -5.36 -10.30
N THR A 65 1.97 -6.67 -10.05
CA THR A 65 2.54 -7.34 -8.86
C THR A 65 4.05 -7.18 -8.74
N ALA A 66 4.80 -7.37 -9.84
CA ALA A 66 6.26 -7.28 -9.82
C ALA A 66 6.73 -5.88 -9.39
N GLU A 67 6.06 -4.83 -9.88
CA GLU A 67 6.37 -3.45 -9.51
C GLU A 67 5.95 -3.11 -8.09
N ALA A 68 4.79 -3.61 -7.66
CA ALA A 68 4.32 -3.47 -6.28
C ALA A 68 5.35 -4.03 -5.28
N ILE A 69 5.79 -5.27 -5.48
CA ILE A 69 6.79 -5.93 -4.61
C ILE A 69 8.11 -5.16 -4.62
N ARG A 70 8.60 -4.76 -5.81
CA ARG A 70 9.83 -3.95 -5.91
C ARG A 70 9.71 -2.66 -5.10
N THR A 71 8.56 -1.98 -5.20
CA THR A 71 8.30 -0.72 -4.49
C THR A 71 8.23 -0.94 -2.97
N MET A 72 7.54 -1.98 -2.51
CA MET A 72 7.49 -2.37 -1.10
C MET A 72 8.87 -2.70 -0.55
N LYS A 73 9.69 -3.49 -1.27
CA LYS A 73 11.07 -3.81 -0.87
C LYS A 73 11.92 -2.55 -0.70
N ASN A 74 11.80 -1.60 -1.62
CA ASN A 74 12.51 -0.32 -1.53
C ASN A 74 12.06 0.50 -0.32
N LEU A 75 10.75 0.54 -0.03
CA LEU A 75 10.21 1.21 1.16
C LEU A 75 10.68 0.56 2.46
N VAL A 76 10.64 -0.77 2.57
CA VAL A 76 11.11 -1.50 3.76
C VAL A 76 12.61 -1.32 3.96
N ARG A 77 13.41 -1.23 2.88
CA ARG A 77 14.84 -0.92 2.96
C ARG A 77 15.09 0.48 3.51
N LYS A 78 14.36 1.50 3.02
CA LYS A 78 14.51 2.90 3.45
C LYS A 78 13.92 3.15 4.86
N TYR A 79 12.81 2.48 5.18
CA TYR A 79 12.08 2.62 6.44
C TYR A 79 11.87 1.24 7.10
N PRO A 80 12.90 0.67 7.75
CA PRO A 80 12.83 -0.70 8.29
C PRO A 80 11.81 -0.91 9.41
N ARG A 81 11.28 0.16 10.01
CA ARG A 81 10.24 0.09 11.05
C ARG A 81 8.83 0.35 10.50
N PHE A 82 8.65 0.33 9.18
CA PHE A 82 7.35 0.53 8.55
C PHE A 82 6.52 -0.77 8.55
N ALA A 83 5.81 -1.01 9.66
CA ALA A 83 5.04 -2.24 9.88
C ALA A 83 4.04 -2.55 8.74
N ASP A 84 3.33 -1.52 8.25
CA ASP A 84 2.35 -1.65 7.17
C ASP A 84 2.97 -2.25 5.90
N MET A 85 4.09 -1.70 5.45
CA MET A 85 4.76 -2.19 4.24
C MET A 85 5.43 -3.56 4.43
N ARG A 86 5.86 -3.89 5.65
CA ARG A 86 6.35 -5.25 5.94
C ARG A 86 5.21 -6.28 5.88
N ALA A 87 4.05 -5.96 6.43
CA ALA A 87 2.88 -6.83 6.35
C ALA A 87 2.39 -6.99 4.90
N ALA A 88 2.36 -5.90 4.11
CA ALA A 88 1.94 -5.98 2.71
C ALA A 88 2.94 -6.78 1.86
N LEU A 89 4.24 -6.57 2.10
CA LEU A 89 5.29 -7.34 1.45
C LEU A 89 5.23 -8.82 1.83
N THR A 90 4.91 -9.14 3.08
CA THR A 90 4.65 -10.53 3.53
C THR A 90 3.57 -11.17 2.68
N ALA A 91 2.41 -10.52 2.61
CA ALA A 91 1.25 -11.03 1.87
C ALA A 91 1.57 -11.27 0.39
N ALA A 92 2.19 -10.28 -0.26
CA ALA A 92 2.56 -10.39 -1.68
C ALA A 92 3.61 -11.47 -1.94
N LEU A 93 4.68 -11.54 -1.13
CA LEU A 93 5.73 -12.55 -1.28
C LEU A 93 5.21 -13.97 -1.04
N TRP A 94 4.29 -14.14 -0.11
CA TRP A 94 3.68 -15.45 0.16
C TRP A 94 2.93 -15.98 -1.06
N VAL A 95 2.10 -15.13 -1.68
CA VAL A 95 1.35 -15.48 -2.88
C VAL A 95 2.28 -15.82 -4.05
N GLU A 96 3.41 -15.11 -4.17
CA GLU A 96 4.43 -15.38 -5.21
C GLU A 96 5.36 -16.57 -4.88
N GLY A 97 5.10 -17.31 -3.80
CA GLY A 97 5.88 -18.49 -3.43
C GLY A 97 7.21 -18.21 -2.72
N ASN A 98 7.51 -16.95 -2.39
CA ASN A 98 8.73 -16.54 -1.68
C ASN A 98 8.56 -16.63 -0.15
N GLN A 99 8.21 -17.82 0.34
CA GLN A 99 7.72 -18.03 1.71
C GLN A 99 8.72 -17.61 2.79
N GLY A 100 10.01 -17.97 2.66
CA GLY A 100 11.01 -17.61 3.68
C GLY A 100 11.20 -16.10 3.87
N GLU A 101 11.17 -15.33 2.78
CA GLU A 101 11.24 -13.86 2.85
C GLU A 101 9.93 -13.26 3.38
N ALA A 102 8.78 -13.85 3.03
CA ALA A 102 7.49 -13.46 3.61
C ALA A 102 7.48 -13.62 5.13
N GLU A 103 7.84 -14.80 5.65
CA GLU A 103 7.84 -15.06 7.09
C GLU A 103 8.80 -14.18 7.87
N SER A 104 9.97 -13.88 7.29
CA SER A 104 10.94 -12.96 7.89
C SER A 104 10.37 -11.54 8.02
N ASN A 105 9.68 -11.06 6.97
CA ASN A 105 9.00 -9.76 7.03
C ASN A 105 7.81 -9.77 7.99
N TRP A 106 7.08 -10.88 8.06
CA TRP A 106 5.94 -11.03 8.95
C TRP A 106 6.34 -10.89 10.40
N TYR A 107 7.38 -11.62 10.82
CA TYR A 107 7.88 -11.57 12.19
C TYR A 107 8.24 -10.13 12.60
N ALA A 108 8.92 -9.41 11.71
CA ALA A 108 9.23 -7.99 11.94
C ALA A 108 7.96 -7.11 11.96
N ALA A 109 6.98 -7.36 11.10
CA ALA A 109 5.73 -6.60 11.06
C ALA A 109 4.94 -6.71 12.36
N ILE A 110 4.67 -7.93 12.84
CA ILE A 110 3.89 -8.15 14.06
C ILE A 110 4.64 -7.79 15.34
N GLY A 111 5.98 -7.79 15.31
CA GLY A 111 6.79 -7.27 16.40
C GLY A 111 6.71 -5.74 16.53
N LEU A 112 6.37 -5.04 15.44
CA LEU A 112 6.15 -3.59 15.45
C LEU A 112 4.68 -3.23 15.71
N ASP A 113 3.74 -3.97 15.13
CA ASP A 113 2.31 -3.76 15.31
C ASP A 113 1.54 -5.08 15.14
N SER A 114 1.07 -5.65 16.25
CA SER A 114 0.38 -6.94 16.23
C SER A 114 -1.01 -6.88 15.58
N ARG A 115 -1.56 -5.70 15.30
CA ARG A 115 -2.89 -5.53 14.71
C ARG A 115 -2.97 -6.02 13.27
N TYR A 116 -1.85 -6.21 12.56
CA TYR A 116 -1.86 -6.82 11.23
C TYR A 116 -2.35 -8.29 11.23
N LYS A 117 -2.52 -8.90 12.40
CA LYS A 117 -3.20 -10.21 12.55
C LYS A 117 -4.73 -10.12 12.39
N ASP A 118 -5.30 -8.92 12.52
CA ASP A 118 -6.73 -8.66 12.45
C ASP A 118 -7.09 -8.18 11.03
N LEU A 119 -7.68 -9.08 10.24
CA LEU A 119 -8.07 -8.79 8.86
C LEU A 119 -9.18 -7.73 8.77
N ASP A 120 -10.08 -7.65 9.75
CA ASP A 120 -11.13 -6.63 9.78
C ASP A 120 -10.51 -5.24 9.97
N TRP A 121 -9.57 -5.12 10.90
CA TRP A 121 -8.80 -3.90 11.09
C TRP A 121 -8.00 -3.52 9.84
N VAL A 122 -7.35 -4.47 9.19
CA VAL A 122 -6.60 -4.23 7.95
C VAL A 122 -7.53 -3.76 6.82
N ALA A 123 -8.70 -4.39 6.66
CA ALA A 123 -9.65 -4.07 5.60
C ALA A 123 -10.38 -2.74 5.83
N HIS A 124 -10.78 -2.41 7.05
CA HIS A 124 -11.70 -1.30 7.32
C HIS A 124 -11.03 -0.09 7.97
N VAL A 125 -9.97 -0.29 8.75
CA VAL A 125 -9.23 0.80 9.40
C VAL A 125 -8.00 1.19 8.60
N ARG A 126 -7.15 0.22 8.21
CA ARG A 126 -6.03 0.51 7.29
C ARG A 126 -6.47 0.68 5.85
N ARG A 127 -7.67 0.18 5.49
CA ARG A 127 -8.27 0.31 4.16
C ARG A 127 -7.34 -0.20 3.06
N TRP A 128 -6.68 -1.32 3.33
CA TRP A 128 -5.94 -2.01 2.29
C TRP A 128 -6.86 -2.40 1.13
N SER A 129 -6.28 -2.52 -0.05
CA SER A 129 -7.02 -2.97 -1.22
C SER A 129 -7.53 -4.41 -1.03
N PRO A 130 -8.70 -4.76 -1.60
CA PRO A 130 -9.26 -6.12 -1.48
C PRO A 130 -8.27 -7.23 -1.87
N ALA A 131 -7.48 -7.05 -2.92
CA ALA A 131 -6.46 -8.00 -3.35
C ALA A 131 -5.36 -8.18 -2.29
N MET A 132 -4.95 -7.09 -1.63
CA MET A 132 -3.94 -7.18 -0.58
C MET A 132 -4.48 -7.84 0.69
N VAL A 133 -5.73 -7.54 1.07
CA VAL A 133 -6.40 -8.22 2.20
C VAL A 133 -6.49 -9.72 1.92
N SER A 134 -6.92 -10.12 0.72
CA SER A 134 -6.99 -11.53 0.33
C SER A 134 -5.61 -12.21 0.31
N ALA A 135 -4.56 -11.50 -0.11
CA ALA A 135 -3.20 -12.02 -0.05
C ALA A 135 -2.73 -12.25 1.40
N LEU A 136 -3.06 -11.33 2.31
CA LEU A 136 -2.73 -11.48 3.73
C LEU A 136 -3.54 -12.61 4.37
N GLU A 137 -4.81 -12.76 4.01
CA GLU A 137 -5.63 -13.89 4.45
C GLU A 137 -5.03 -15.23 4.04
N LYS A 138 -4.58 -15.37 2.78
CA LYS A 138 -3.88 -16.58 2.31
C LYS A 138 -2.62 -16.87 3.12
N PHE A 139 -1.86 -15.84 3.47
CA PHE A 139 -0.71 -16.00 4.35
C PHE A 139 -1.12 -16.47 5.76
N LEU A 140 -2.15 -15.87 6.36
CA LEU A 140 -2.57 -16.20 7.73
C LEU A 140 -3.22 -17.58 7.86
N THR A 141 -3.84 -18.08 6.79
CA THR A 141 -4.60 -19.34 6.79
C THR A 141 -3.79 -20.54 6.30
N LEU A 142 -2.77 -20.33 5.46
CA LEU A 142 -1.96 -21.39 4.86
C LEU A 142 -0.56 -21.52 5.47
N LYS A 143 -0.21 -20.66 6.43
CA LYS A 143 1.06 -20.73 7.16
C LYS A 143 1.05 -21.85 8.20
#